data_AF-A0A8H7NE89-F1
#
_entry.id   AF-A0A8H7NE89-F1
#
_cell.length_a   1.000
_cell.length_b   1.000
_cell.length_c   1.000
_cell.angle_alpha   90.00
_cell.angle_beta   90.00
_cell.angle_gamma   90.00
#
_symmetry.space_group_name_H-M   'P 1'
#
loop_
_entity.id
_entity.type
_entity.pdbx_description
1 polymer ?
#
loop_
_entity_poly.entity_id
_entity_poly.type
_entity_poly.pdbx_seq_one_letter_code
_entity_poly.pdbx_strand_id
1 'polypeptide(L)'
;MTEHHELECDGAEVACTYHDLGCPVRMERGHLAEHTLACAFHPDTASGIIIRSQRELIQTYSDLSTRMQDMQKVQEETSQRLEQLTKAVEKSGPISTSSVSENRTIQDLDAGFEEVHQNLTHLEARQSMWTLNQVMPIREEVAELRNNVNMIRMHLNWLRSREEGRMRAANNMTTSADRNPVLTERRRSSNPDMDIPRL
;
A
#
# COMPACT_ATOMS: atom_id res chain seq x y z
N MET A 1 -21.55 38.92 28.13
CA MET A 1 -22.23 37.62 28.34
C MET A 1 -22.17 36.73 27.11
N THR A 2 -22.17 37.26 25.89
CA THR A 2 -22.06 36.49 24.64
C THR A 2 -20.68 35.87 24.41
N GLU A 3 -19.58 36.61 24.66
CA GLU A 3 -18.21 36.10 24.43
C GLU A 3 -17.85 34.88 25.29
N HIS A 4 -18.23 34.87 26.57
CA HIS A 4 -18.05 33.70 27.45
C HIS A 4 -18.84 32.49 26.93
N HIS A 5 -20.07 32.70 26.43
CA HIS A 5 -20.88 31.60 25.90
C HIS A 5 -20.26 30.97 24.64
N GLU A 6 -19.63 31.77 23.80
CA GLU A 6 -19.02 31.32 22.54
C GLU A 6 -17.65 30.65 22.72
N LEU A 7 -16.84 31.09 23.69
CA LEU A 7 -15.44 30.67 23.81
C LEU A 7 -15.14 29.82 25.05
N GLU A 8 -15.82 30.06 26.17
CA GLU A 8 -15.44 29.50 27.49
C GLU A 8 -16.53 28.63 28.12
N CYS A 9 -17.75 28.65 27.59
CA CYS A 9 -18.87 27.91 28.17
C CYS A 9 -18.80 26.42 27.84
N ASP A 10 -18.65 25.61 28.89
CA ASP A 10 -18.64 24.16 28.80
C ASP A 10 -19.97 23.55 28.34
N GLY A 11 -21.09 24.21 28.65
CA GLY A 11 -22.44 23.78 28.24
C GLY A 11 -22.83 24.17 26.82
N ALA A 12 -21.94 24.82 26.06
CA ALA A 12 -22.21 25.16 24.66
C ALA A 12 -22.05 23.91 23.77
N GLU A 13 -23.03 23.65 22.90
CA GLU A 13 -22.95 22.55 21.92
C GLU A 13 -21.92 22.86 20.81
N VAL A 14 -20.88 22.04 20.73
CA VAL A 14 -19.82 22.12 19.74
C VAL A 14 -19.79 20.84 18.88
N ALA A 15 -19.28 20.97 17.66
CA ALA A 15 -18.97 19.81 16.83
C ALA A 15 -17.68 19.12 17.32
N CYS A 16 -17.57 17.82 17.07
CA CYS A 16 -16.32 17.09 17.30
C CYS A 16 -15.15 17.74 16.54
N THR A 17 -13.94 17.69 17.11
CA THR A 17 -12.70 18.18 16.48
C THR A 17 -12.42 17.53 15.12
N TYR A 18 -12.96 16.34 14.88
CA TYR A 18 -12.82 15.58 13.64
C TYR A 18 -14.04 15.72 12.71
N HIS A 19 -14.83 16.79 12.86
CA HIS A 19 -15.96 17.08 11.97
C HIS A 19 -15.54 17.11 10.49
N ASP A 20 -14.39 17.71 10.18
CA ASP A 20 -13.85 17.81 8.80
C ASP A 20 -13.41 16.45 8.22
N LEU A 21 -13.18 15.47 9.09
CA LEU A 21 -12.92 14.07 8.71
C LEU A 21 -14.22 13.27 8.52
N GLY A 22 -15.37 13.85 8.88
CA GLY A 22 -16.69 13.25 8.72
C GLY A 22 -17.36 12.82 10.02
N CYS A 23 -16.84 13.19 11.19
CA CYS A 23 -17.51 12.88 12.45
C CYS A 23 -18.82 13.68 12.57
N PRO A 24 -20.00 13.02 12.71
CA PRO A 24 -21.29 13.71 12.76
C PRO A 24 -21.67 14.17 14.18
N VAL A 25 -20.88 13.83 15.20
CA VAL A 25 -21.29 14.00 16.60
C VAL A 25 -21.12 15.46 17.04
N ARG A 26 -22.17 15.97 17.71
CA ARG A 26 -22.20 17.24 18.42
C ARG A 26 -22.45 16.98 19.90
N MET A 27 -21.79 17.73 20.77
CA MET A 27 -21.83 17.52 22.22
C MET A 27 -21.55 18.83 22.95
N GLU A 28 -21.84 18.88 24.24
CA GLU A 28 -21.40 19.99 25.09
C GLU A 28 -19.87 20.05 25.12
N ARG A 29 -19.31 21.26 25.06
CA ARG A 29 -17.85 21.50 25.05
C ARG A 29 -17.13 20.80 26.20
N GLY A 30 -17.74 20.69 27.38
CA GLY A 30 -17.18 19.96 28.52
C GLY A 30 -16.95 18.46 28.26
N HIS A 31 -17.74 17.84 27.38
CA HIS A 31 -17.63 16.42 27.01
C HIS A 31 -16.77 16.17 25.75
N LEU A 32 -16.26 17.23 25.11
CA LEU A 32 -15.47 17.12 23.89
C LEU A 32 -14.24 16.22 24.06
N ALA A 33 -13.49 16.41 25.15
CA ALA A 33 -12.26 15.66 25.40
C ALA A 33 -12.52 14.15 25.58
N GLU A 34 -13.60 13.78 26.27
CA GLU A 34 -13.99 12.38 26.47
C GLU A 34 -14.36 11.72 25.15
N HIS A 35 -15.15 12.40 24.32
CA HIS A 35 -15.49 11.91 22.99
C HIS A 35 -14.25 11.78 22.09
N THR A 36 -13.37 12.77 22.07
CA THR A 36 -12.18 12.79 21.21
C THR A 36 -11.34 11.53 21.40
N LEU A 37 -11.15 11.06 22.64
CA LEU A 37 -10.39 9.85 22.95
C LEU A 37 -11.02 8.56 22.40
N ALA A 38 -12.34 8.51 22.28
CA ALA A 38 -13.08 7.35 21.79
C ALA A 38 -13.62 7.54 20.35
N CYS A 39 -13.32 8.67 19.71
CA CYS A 39 -13.91 9.02 18.42
C CYS A 39 -13.39 8.07 17.33
N ALA A 40 -14.31 7.48 16.56
CA ALA A 40 -13.94 6.59 15.44
C ALA A 40 -13.11 7.28 14.34
N PHE A 41 -13.11 8.61 14.32
CA PHE A 41 -12.32 9.43 13.37
C PHE A 41 -10.99 9.92 13.97
N HIS A 42 -10.70 9.58 15.24
CA HIS A 42 -9.44 9.94 15.89
C HIS A 42 -8.27 9.22 15.21
N PRO A 43 -7.14 9.91 14.93
CA PRO A 43 -6.04 9.34 14.15
C PRO A 43 -5.44 8.08 14.76
N ASP A 44 -5.42 7.95 16.08
CA ASP A 44 -4.81 6.82 16.78
C ASP A 44 -5.77 5.63 16.99
N THR A 45 -7.04 5.77 16.63
CA THR A 45 -7.97 4.64 16.66
C THR A 45 -7.82 3.80 15.41
N ALA A 46 -8.03 2.48 15.53
CA ALA A 46 -7.95 1.57 14.38
C ALA A 46 -8.88 2.01 13.24
N SER A 47 -10.10 2.48 13.58
CA SER A 47 -11.05 3.04 12.62
C SER A 47 -10.52 4.31 11.94
N GLY A 48 -9.94 5.24 12.71
CA GLY A 48 -9.41 6.49 12.15
C GLY A 48 -8.19 6.30 11.24
N ILE A 49 -7.35 5.29 11.50
CA ILE A 49 -6.26 4.91 10.60
C ILE A 49 -6.82 4.44 9.25
N ILE A 50 -7.85 3.59 9.27
CA ILE A 50 -8.49 3.06 8.06
C ILE A 50 -9.21 4.16 7.29
N ILE A 51 -9.93 5.05 7.97
CA ILE A 51 -10.65 6.15 7.32
C ILE A 51 -9.67 7.09 6.60
N ARG A 52 -8.52 7.40 7.23
CA ARG A 52 -7.48 8.24 6.59
C ARG A 52 -6.87 7.56 5.37
N SER A 53 -6.49 6.29 5.47
CA SER A 53 -5.91 5.57 4.33
C SER A 53 -6.90 5.42 3.18
N GLN A 54 -8.18 5.17 3.47
CA GLN A 54 -9.23 5.15 2.45
C GLN A 54 -9.40 6.50 1.76
N ARG A 55 -9.34 7.61 2.52
CA ARG A 55 -9.42 8.95 1.95
C ARG A 55 -8.26 9.26 1.02
N GLU A 56 -7.04 8.91 1.42
CA GLU A 56 -5.84 9.06 0.58
C GLU A 56 -5.95 8.23 -0.71
N LEU A 57 -6.45 6.99 -0.62
CA LEU A 57 -6.70 6.15 -1.78
C LEU A 57 -7.74 6.75 -2.72
N ILE A 58 -8.84 7.29 -2.19
CA ILE A 58 -9.86 7.97 -3.00
C ILE A 58 -9.26 9.19 -3.70
N GLN A 59 -8.45 9.99 -2.99
CA GLN A 59 -7.82 11.18 -3.55
C GLN A 59 -6.85 10.82 -4.69
N THR A 60 -6.02 9.80 -4.49
CA THR A 60 -5.09 9.34 -5.55
C THR A 60 -5.85 8.83 -6.78
N TYR A 61 -6.98 8.15 -6.59
CA TYR A 61 -7.81 7.70 -7.69
C TYR A 61 -8.48 8.86 -8.44
N SER A 62 -8.98 9.88 -7.72
CA SER A 62 -9.52 11.08 -8.36
C SER A 62 -8.46 11.86 -9.13
N ASP A 63 -7.25 11.97 -8.58
CA ASP A 63 -6.14 12.67 -9.23
C ASP A 63 -5.67 11.89 -10.48
N LEU A 64 -5.65 10.56 -10.42
CA LEU A 64 -5.35 9.74 -11.60
C LEU A 64 -6.43 9.87 -12.67
N SER A 65 -7.70 9.86 -12.28
CA SER A 65 -8.82 10.03 -13.21
C SER A 65 -8.75 11.37 -13.95
N THR A 66 -8.46 12.46 -13.25
CA THR A 66 -8.29 13.79 -13.87
C THR A 66 -7.09 13.82 -14.82
N ARG A 67 -5.96 13.22 -14.46
CA ARG A 67 -4.79 13.10 -15.36
C ARG A 67 -5.09 12.27 -16.61
N MET A 68 -5.84 11.18 -16.48
CA MET A 68 -6.24 10.37 -17.64
C MET A 68 -7.16 11.16 -18.58
N GLN A 69 -8.12 11.92 -18.04
CA GLN A 69 -8.98 12.77 -18.85
C GLN A 69 -8.21 13.88 -19.56
N ASP A 70 -7.21 14.48 -18.90
CA ASP A 70 -6.36 15.49 -19.51
C ASP A 70 -5.52 14.90 -20.65
N MET A 71 -4.90 13.73 -20.42
CA MET A 71 -4.15 13.00 -21.46
C MET A 71 -5.03 12.61 -22.64
N GLN A 72 -6.28 12.19 -22.40
CA GLN A 72 -7.24 11.90 -23.47
C GLN A 72 -7.56 13.14 -24.31
N LYS A 73 -7.72 14.31 -23.69
CA LYS A 73 -7.95 15.58 -24.42
C LYS A 73 -6.75 15.95 -25.29
N VAL A 74 -5.54 15.83 -24.75
CA VAL A 74 -4.31 16.08 -25.52
C VAL A 74 -4.18 15.08 -26.68
N GLN A 75 -4.52 13.82 -26.45
CA GLN A 75 -4.52 12.79 -27.50
C GLN A 75 -5.55 13.10 -28.59
N GLU A 76 -6.75 13.55 -28.23
CA GLU A 76 -7.77 13.96 -29.18
C GLU A 76 -7.35 15.20 -29.98
N GLU A 77 -6.77 16.21 -29.33
CA GLU A 77 -6.26 17.42 -29.99
C GLU A 77 -5.13 17.09 -30.98
N THR A 78 -4.19 16.24 -30.58
CA THR A 78 -3.10 15.78 -31.45
C THR A 78 -3.62 14.94 -32.62
N SER A 79 -4.59 14.06 -32.38
CA SER A 79 -5.26 13.29 -33.45
C SER A 79 -5.95 14.21 -34.46
N GLN A 80 -6.67 15.24 -33.99
CA GLN A 80 -7.29 16.24 -34.87
C GLN A 80 -6.27 17.04 -35.68
N ARG A 81 -5.13 17.43 -35.07
CA ARG A 81 -4.04 18.11 -35.78
C ARG A 81 -3.44 17.23 -36.87
N LEU A 82 -3.21 15.95 -36.58
CA LEU A 82 -2.72 14.99 -37.57
C LEU A 82 -3.72 14.83 -38.72
N GLU A 83 -5.01 14.71 -38.43
CA GLU A 83 -6.04 14.59 -39.46
C GLU A 83 -6.09 15.84 -40.37
N GLN A 84 -5.90 17.03 -39.81
CA GLN A 84 -5.79 18.27 -40.58
C GLN A 84 -4.55 18.27 -41.49
N LEU A 85 -3.40 17.80 -41.01
CA LEU A 85 -2.17 17.66 -41.80
C LEU A 85 -2.35 16.64 -42.92
N THR A 86 -2.93 15.47 -42.65
CA THR A 86 -3.22 14.45 -43.67
C THR A 86 -4.13 15.01 -44.75
N LYS A 87 -5.21 15.71 -44.38
CA LYS A 87 -6.12 16.37 -45.34
C LYS A 87 -5.42 17.46 -46.16
N ALA A 88 -4.44 18.18 -45.59
CA ALA A 88 -3.65 19.19 -46.31
C ALA A 88 -2.67 18.56 -47.32
N VAL A 89 -2.08 17.41 -46.97
CA VAL A 89 -1.24 16.61 -47.88
C VAL A 89 -2.08 16.07 -49.04
N GLU A 90 -3.27 15.52 -48.77
CA GLU A 90 -4.20 15.04 -49.81
C GLU A 90 -4.65 16.17 -50.76
N LYS A 91 -4.93 17.36 -50.23
CA LYS A 91 -5.30 18.54 -51.03
C LYS A 91 -4.16 19.10 -51.87
N SER A 92 -2.89 18.83 -51.51
CA SER A 92 -1.73 19.33 -52.25
C SER A 92 -1.45 18.52 -53.54
N GLY A 93 -2.21 17.46 -53.81
CA GLY A 93 -2.10 16.64 -55.02
C GLY A 93 -0.78 15.87 -55.11
N PRO A 94 -0.68 14.87 -56.01
CA PRO A 94 0.53 14.08 -56.14
C PRO A 94 1.65 14.96 -56.69
N ILE A 95 2.58 15.35 -55.84
CA ILE A 95 3.83 15.98 -56.26
C ILE A 95 4.64 14.91 -57.02
N SER A 96 4.59 14.94 -58.35
CA SER A 96 5.38 14.09 -59.26
C SER A 96 6.89 14.41 -59.26
N THR A 97 7.48 14.56 -58.08
CA THR A 97 8.92 14.47 -57.83
C THR A 97 9.25 13.42 -56.75
N SER A 98 8.23 12.62 -56.36
CA SER A 98 8.20 11.78 -55.16
C SER A 98 9.31 10.74 -55.05
N SER A 99 9.74 10.06 -56.11
CA SER A 99 10.61 8.88 -55.92
C SER A 99 11.99 9.18 -55.29
N VAL A 100 12.54 10.38 -55.43
CA VAL A 100 13.85 10.73 -54.83
C VAL A 100 13.69 11.43 -53.48
N SER A 101 12.61 12.19 -53.30
CA SER A 101 12.29 12.84 -52.02
C SER A 101 11.72 11.85 -51.00
N GLU A 102 10.89 10.91 -51.46
CA GLU A 102 10.24 9.87 -50.66
C GLU A 102 11.25 8.83 -50.17
N ASN A 103 12.25 8.47 -50.99
CA ASN A 103 13.37 7.64 -50.56
C ASN A 103 14.26 8.32 -49.52
N ARG A 104 14.47 9.64 -49.61
CA ARG A 104 15.17 10.43 -48.58
C ARG A 104 14.35 10.53 -47.29
N THR A 105 13.05 10.79 -47.38
CA THR A 105 12.19 10.80 -46.20
C THR A 105 12.05 9.43 -45.55
N ILE A 106 12.03 8.34 -46.33
CA ILE A 106 12.01 6.98 -45.79
C ILE A 106 13.33 6.65 -45.07
N GLN A 107 14.47 7.08 -45.61
CA GLN A 107 15.77 6.91 -44.95
C GLN A 107 15.90 7.79 -43.69
N ASP A 108 15.39 9.02 -43.72
CA ASP A 108 15.37 9.90 -42.54
C ASP A 108 14.42 9.36 -41.45
N LEU A 109 13.30 8.73 -41.85
CA LEU A 109 12.38 8.04 -40.95
C LEU A 109 13.00 6.76 -40.37
N ASP A 110 13.76 6.01 -41.15
CA ASP A 110 14.47 4.80 -40.69
C ASP A 110 15.61 5.17 -39.72
N ALA A 111 16.34 6.26 -40.02
CA ALA A 111 17.34 6.82 -39.11
C ALA A 111 16.71 7.36 -37.81
N GLY A 112 15.56 8.04 -37.90
CA GLY A 112 14.80 8.49 -36.75
C GLY A 112 14.23 7.33 -35.94
N PHE A 113 13.82 6.24 -36.58
CA PHE A 113 13.35 5.02 -35.92
C PHE A 113 14.49 4.32 -35.18
N GLU A 114 15.66 4.20 -35.81
CA GLU A 114 16.86 3.63 -35.20
C GLU A 114 17.33 4.48 -33.99
N GLU A 115 17.27 5.81 -34.10
CA GLU A 115 17.56 6.73 -33.00
C GLU A 115 16.56 6.58 -31.85
N VAL A 116 15.26 6.51 -32.14
CA VAL A 116 14.23 6.25 -31.13
C VAL A 116 14.41 4.88 -30.50
N HIS A 117 14.77 3.86 -31.28
CA HIS A 117 15.01 2.51 -30.80
C HIS A 117 16.23 2.45 -29.87
N GLN A 118 17.33 3.12 -30.21
CA GLN A 118 18.50 3.25 -29.33
C GLN A 118 18.17 4.03 -28.06
N ASN A 119 17.43 5.14 -28.18
CA ASN A 119 17.00 5.91 -27.02
C ASN A 119 16.08 5.09 -26.10
N LEU A 120 15.16 4.31 -26.67
CA LEU A 120 14.30 3.39 -25.92
C LEU A 120 15.13 2.32 -25.21
N THR A 121 16.04 1.65 -25.93
CA THR A 121 16.92 0.62 -25.36
C THR A 121 17.76 1.18 -24.21
N HIS A 122 18.29 2.40 -24.36
CA HIS A 122 19.06 3.06 -23.30
C HIS A 122 18.20 3.44 -22.10
N LEU A 123 16.97 3.92 -22.32
CA LEU A 123 16.01 4.19 -21.25
C LEU A 123 15.58 2.92 -20.52
N GLU A 124 15.36 1.82 -21.24
CA GLU A 124 15.05 0.51 -20.67
C GLU A 124 16.20 -0.01 -19.79
N ALA A 125 17.45 0.13 -20.25
CA ALA A 125 18.63 -0.22 -19.45
C ALA A 125 18.74 0.64 -18.18
N ARG A 126 18.50 1.96 -18.29
CA ARG A 126 18.51 2.87 -17.15
C ARG A 126 17.38 2.58 -16.18
N GLN A 127 16.18 2.28 -16.67
CA GLN A 127 15.04 1.89 -15.85
C GLN A 127 15.29 0.57 -15.14
N SER A 128 15.82 -0.43 -15.85
CA SER A 128 16.20 -1.73 -15.28
C SER A 128 17.19 -1.54 -14.14
N MET A 129 18.23 -0.72 -14.35
CA MET A 129 19.22 -0.41 -13.33
C MET A 129 18.66 0.40 -12.15
N TRP A 130 17.82 1.40 -12.42
CA TRP A 130 17.14 2.18 -11.38
C TRP A 130 16.26 1.28 -10.51
N THR A 131 15.49 0.38 -11.13
CA THR A 131 14.66 -0.60 -10.43
C THR A 131 15.52 -1.52 -9.58
N LEU A 132 16.65 -2.01 -10.12
CA LEU A 132 17.58 -2.86 -9.38
C LEU A 132 18.16 -2.15 -8.16
N ASN A 133 18.58 -0.89 -8.32
CA ASN A 133 19.10 -0.05 -7.23
C ASN A 133 18.04 0.28 -6.17
N GLN A 134 16.76 0.35 -6.53
CA GLN A 134 15.67 0.57 -5.58
C GLN A 134 15.25 -0.71 -4.86
N VAL A 135 15.26 -1.85 -5.55
CA VAL A 135 14.80 -3.13 -5.00
C VAL A 135 15.84 -3.77 -4.08
N MET A 136 17.13 -3.48 -4.29
CA MET A 136 18.22 -4.11 -3.53
C MET A 136 18.21 -3.72 -2.03
N PRO A 137 18.10 -2.43 -1.64
CA PRO A 137 17.95 -2.05 -0.23
C PRO A 137 16.72 -2.67 0.44
N ILE A 138 15.59 -2.73 -0.27
CA ILE A 138 14.36 -3.35 0.25
C ILE A 138 14.58 -4.84 0.52
N ARG A 139 15.31 -5.54 -0.37
CA ARG A 139 15.65 -6.95 -0.16
C ARG A 139 16.54 -7.16 1.06
N GLU A 140 17.49 -6.27 1.30
CA GLU A 140 18.37 -6.30 2.49
C GLU A 140 17.57 -6.06 3.77
N GLU A 141 16.72 -5.04 3.80
CA GLU A 141 15.81 -4.76 4.93
C GLU A 141 14.87 -5.95 5.23
N VAL A 142 14.29 -6.57 4.20
CA VAL A 142 13.44 -7.76 4.36
C VAL A 142 14.23 -8.94 4.92
N ALA A 143 15.49 -9.12 4.49
CA ALA A 143 16.36 -10.17 5.03
C ALA A 143 16.70 -9.92 6.51
N GLU A 144 16.97 -8.67 6.89
CA GLU A 144 17.22 -8.27 8.28
C GLU A 144 15.98 -8.45 9.15
N LEU A 145 14.81 -8.00 8.70
CA LEU A 145 13.54 -8.20 9.39
C LEU A 145 13.24 -9.68 9.63
N ARG A 146 13.51 -10.54 8.65
CA ARG A 146 13.36 -12.00 8.80
C ARG A 146 14.29 -12.55 9.88
N ASN A 147 15.53 -12.07 9.97
CA ASN A 147 16.46 -12.45 11.03
C ASN A 147 15.96 -11.99 12.42
N ASN A 148 15.52 -10.74 12.53
CA ASN A 148 14.96 -10.19 13.77
C ASN A 148 13.73 -10.98 14.24
N VAL A 149 12.83 -11.35 13.33
CA VAL A 149 11.68 -12.20 13.64
C VAL A 149 12.10 -13.59 14.14
N ASN A 150 13.13 -14.18 13.54
CA ASN A 150 13.65 -15.47 14.02
C ASN A 150 14.22 -15.36 15.44
N MET A 151 14.96 -14.29 15.73
CA MET A 151 15.48 -14.01 17.08
C MET A 151 14.36 -13.80 18.10
N ILE A 152 13.33 -13.02 17.75
CA ILE A 152 12.15 -12.83 18.60
C ILE A 152 11.45 -14.16 18.85
N ARG A 153 11.27 -14.99 17.82
CA ARG A 153 10.67 -16.33 17.96
C ARG A 153 11.50 -17.21 18.90
N MET A 154 12.83 -17.16 18.81
CA MET A 154 13.72 -17.85 19.75
C MET A 154 13.55 -17.31 21.18
N HIS A 155 13.53 -15.99 21.36
CA HIS A 155 13.32 -15.36 22.67
C HIS A 155 11.96 -15.75 23.28
N LEU A 156 10.89 -15.75 22.48
CA LEU A 156 9.56 -16.20 22.89
C LEU A 156 9.56 -17.67 23.29
N ASN A 157 10.19 -18.54 22.48
CA ASN A 157 10.31 -19.95 22.81
C ASN A 157 11.12 -20.17 24.10
N TRP A 158 12.16 -19.38 24.32
CA TRP A 158 12.95 -19.42 25.55
C TRP A 158 12.15 -18.97 26.76
N LEU A 159 11.44 -17.84 26.67
CA LEU A 159 10.55 -17.35 27.73
C LEU A 159 9.45 -18.35 28.05
N ARG A 160 8.82 -18.93 27.02
CA ARG A 160 7.80 -19.97 27.19
C ARG A 160 8.38 -21.22 27.86
N SER A 161 9.54 -21.70 27.43
CA SER A 161 10.22 -22.85 28.05
C SER A 161 10.60 -22.57 29.50
N ARG A 162 11.04 -21.35 29.80
CA ARG A 162 11.34 -20.89 31.17
C ARG A 162 10.08 -20.86 32.04
N GLU A 163 8.97 -20.34 31.52
CA GLU A 163 7.69 -20.31 32.26
C GLU A 163 7.12 -21.71 32.45
N GLU A 164 7.13 -22.55 31.41
CA GLU A 164 6.76 -23.96 31.51
C GLU A 164 7.64 -24.72 32.50
N GLY A 165 8.94 -24.40 32.59
CA GLY A 165 9.85 -24.97 33.58
C GLY A 165 9.50 -24.59 35.02
N ARG A 166 9.10 -23.33 35.26
CA ARG A 166 8.57 -22.87 36.56
C ARG A 166 7.25 -23.56 36.90
N MET A 167 6.34 -23.62 35.94
CA MET A 167 5.04 -24.27 36.10
C MET A 167 5.17 -25.77 36.35
N ARG A 168 6.08 -26.49 35.67
CA ARG A 168 6.38 -27.90 35.95
C ARG A 168 7.01 -28.09 37.33
N ALA A 169 7.90 -27.20 37.77
CA ALA A 169 8.47 -27.26 39.11
C ALA A 169 7.43 -27.01 40.20
N ALA A 170 6.54 -26.01 40.02
CA ALA A 170 5.43 -25.75 40.92
C ALA A 170 4.44 -26.93 40.95
N ASN A 171 4.10 -27.50 39.79
CA ASN A 171 3.16 -28.62 39.69
C ASN A 171 3.75 -29.92 40.29
N ASN A 172 5.07 -30.12 40.19
CA ASN A 172 5.76 -31.22 40.89
C ASN A 172 5.83 -31.02 42.41
N MET A 173 5.86 -29.77 42.91
CA MET A 173 5.78 -29.51 44.34
C MET A 173 4.38 -29.76 44.91
N THR A 174 3.33 -29.42 44.16
CA THR A 174 1.94 -29.75 44.54
C THR A 174 1.63 -31.24 44.44
N THR A 175 2.24 -31.98 43.50
CA THR A 175 2.05 -33.45 43.40
C THR A 175 2.96 -34.26 44.33
N SER A 176 3.99 -33.65 44.93
CA SER A 176 4.82 -34.30 45.96
C SER A 176 4.22 -34.24 47.36
N ALA A 177 3.25 -33.35 47.60
CA ALA A 177 2.46 -33.29 48.83
C ALA A 177 1.33 -34.34 48.86
N ASP A 178 1.01 -34.95 47.72
CA ASP A 178 -0.05 -35.96 47.59
C ASP A 178 0.47 -37.15 46.78
N ARG A 179 1.42 -37.88 47.37
CA ARG A 179 1.94 -39.12 46.79
C ARG A 179 0.89 -40.24 46.95
N ASN A 180 0.23 -40.58 45.85
CA ASN A 180 -0.05 -41.98 45.53
C ASN A 180 0.57 -42.30 44.16
N PRO A 181 1.39 -43.35 44.03
CA PRO A 181 2.09 -43.65 42.78
C PRO A 181 1.12 -44.35 41.82
N VAL A 182 0.53 -43.59 40.90
CA VAL A 182 -0.20 -44.18 39.77
C VAL A 182 0.70 -44.13 38.54
N LEU A 183 1.11 -45.31 38.08
CA LEU A 183 1.83 -45.54 36.84
C LEU A 183 0.99 -45.00 35.66
N THR A 184 1.45 -43.93 35.01
CA THR A 184 0.84 -43.45 33.77
C THR A 184 1.30 -44.30 32.59
N GLU A 185 0.40 -45.19 32.19
CA GLU A 185 0.40 -46.00 30.97
C GLU A 185 0.68 -45.12 29.74
N ARG A 186 1.63 -45.60 28.94
CA ARG A 186 2.15 -44.98 27.72
C ARG A 186 1.11 -45.04 26.59
N ARG A 187 0.13 -44.13 26.55
CA ARG A 187 -0.74 -43.98 25.36
C ARG A 187 -0.03 -43.22 24.25
N ARG A 188 0.64 -44.01 23.41
CA ARG A 188 1.16 -43.63 22.09
C ARG A 188 -0.03 -43.62 21.12
N SER A 189 -0.60 -42.45 20.81
CA SER A 189 -1.51 -42.30 19.67
C SER A 189 -0.70 -42.01 18.42
N SER A 190 -0.51 -43.04 17.60
CA SER A 190 -0.05 -42.95 16.22
C SER A 190 -1.16 -42.37 15.34
N ASN A 191 -0.92 -41.20 14.74
CA ASN A 191 -1.63 -40.81 13.52
C ASN A 191 -0.83 -41.33 12.32
N PRO A 192 -1.42 -42.16 11.43
CA PRO A 192 -0.92 -42.24 10.06
C PRO A 192 -1.51 -41.10 9.24
N ASP A 193 -0.61 -40.35 8.60
CA ASP A 193 -0.87 -39.44 7.48
C ASP A 193 -1.76 -40.13 6.43
N MET A 194 -2.81 -39.43 6.00
CA MET A 194 -3.55 -39.77 4.78
C MET A 194 -3.00 -38.86 3.67
N ASP A 195 -2.08 -39.40 2.87
CA ASP A 195 -1.65 -38.83 1.61
C ASP A 195 -2.84 -38.80 0.61
N ILE A 196 -3.17 -37.62 0.10
CA ILE A 196 -4.06 -37.45 -1.05
C ILE A 196 -3.19 -37.07 -2.26
N PRO A 197 -3.13 -37.89 -3.33
CA PRO A 197 -2.48 -37.51 -4.57
C PRO A 197 -3.36 -36.49 -5.32
N ARG A 198 -2.78 -35.34 -5.68
CA ARG A 198 -3.36 -34.45 -6.69
C ARG A 198 -3.04 -35.01 -8.08
N LEU A 199 -4.09 -35.24 -8.87
CA LEU A 199 -4.06 -35.27 -10.33
C LEU A 199 -3.94 -33.83 -10.85
#